data_AF-A0A929AQK4-F1
#
_entry.id   AF-A0A929AQK4-F1
#
_cell.length_a   1.000
_cell.length_b   1.000
_cell.length_c   1.000
_cell.angle_alpha   90.00
_cell.angle_beta   90.00
_cell.angle_gamma   90.00
#
_symmetry.space_group_name_H-M   'P 1'
#
loop_
_entity.id
_entity.type
_entity.pdbx_description
1 polymer ?
#
loop_
_entity_poly.entity_id
_entity_poly.type
_entity_poly.pdbx_seq_one_letter_code
_entity_poly.pdbx_strand_id
1 'polypeptide(L)'
;MNAERIALSDAVRVSVSRGEGCRSMEKIATEVPIELKVGKVLKIILFEKNYYITNFEGLKVIETSLNWLQDISPRKLRSLKKFGFTGESKFIIYKNKIGYFKKEARSFEEWVAVWTYFASMGNTKAAEILRLLTLKNLGDRIKASVVPDFDT
;
A
#
# COMPACT_ATOMS: atom_id res chain seq x y z
N MET A 1 -3.95 36.50 -43.46
CA MET A 1 -5.32 36.44 -42.93
C MET A 1 -5.39 35.36 -41.86
N ASN A 2 -5.77 35.77 -40.66
CA ASN A 2 -6.25 35.01 -39.48
C ASN A 2 -5.33 33.91 -38.93
N ALA A 3 -4.53 34.15 -37.88
CA ALA A 3 -4.88 34.40 -36.47
C ALA A 3 -5.22 33.11 -35.68
N GLU A 4 -4.37 32.85 -34.68
CA GLU A 4 -4.63 32.26 -33.36
C GLU A 4 -5.50 30.99 -33.23
N ARG A 5 -4.97 29.96 -32.57
CA ARG A 5 -5.34 29.67 -31.16
C ARG A 5 -4.52 28.53 -30.54
N ILE A 6 -3.99 28.87 -29.37
CA ILE A 6 -3.46 28.02 -28.31
C ILE A 6 -4.64 27.39 -27.53
N ALA A 7 -4.51 26.13 -27.12
CA ALA A 7 -5.12 25.54 -25.91
C ALA A 7 -4.40 24.20 -25.65
N LEU A 8 -3.71 23.86 -24.56
CA LEU A 8 -3.69 24.37 -23.18
C LEU A 8 -5.08 24.46 -22.54
N SER A 9 -5.63 23.33 -22.12
CA SER A 9 -6.08 23.10 -20.74
C SER A 9 -6.90 21.81 -20.65
N ASP A 10 -6.50 20.90 -19.76
CA ASP A 10 -7.47 20.16 -18.92
C ASP A 10 -6.84 20.01 -17.53
N ALA A 11 -6.54 21.16 -16.93
CA ALA A 11 -6.48 21.25 -15.49
C ALA A 11 -7.93 21.16 -15.00
N VAL A 12 -8.33 20.00 -14.49
CA VAL A 12 -9.62 19.82 -13.82
C VAL A 12 -9.67 20.78 -12.64
N ARG A 13 -10.39 21.89 -12.84
CA ARG A 13 -10.66 22.92 -11.85
C ARG A 13 -11.69 22.33 -10.89
N VAL A 14 -11.27 21.96 -9.69
CA VAL A 14 -12.19 21.56 -8.61
C VAL A 14 -12.92 22.81 -8.14
N SER A 15 -14.18 22.96 -8.57
CA SER A 15 -15.11 23.98 -8.09
C SER A 15 -15.49 23.64 -6.65
N VAL A 16 -15.11 24.49 -5.70
CA VAL A 16 -15.55 24.36 -4.29
C VAL A 16 -16.89 25.06 -4.14
N SER A 17 -17.98 24.29 -4.14
CA SER A 17 -19.30 24.76 -3.70
C SER A 17 -19.32 24.85 -2.17
N ARG A 18 -19.69 26.01 -1.64
CA ARG A 18 -19.98 26.23 -0.22
C ARG A 18 -21.32 25.57 0.13
N GLY A 19 -21.26 24.50 0.92
CA GLY A 19 -22.38 23.91 1.64
C GLY A 19 -21.84 23.32 2.94
N GLU A 20 -22.40 23.74 4.07
CA GLU A 20 -22.00 23.38 5.42
C GLU A 20 -22.32 21.91 5.74
N GLY A 21 -21.43 21.23 6.48
CA GLY A 21 -21.71 19.91 7.07
C GLY A 21 -20.51 18.95 7.03
N CYS A 22 -19.79 18.88 8.15
CA CYS A 22 -18.73 17.91 8.46
C CYS A 22 -17.47 17.96 7.56
N ARG A 23 -16.59 18.96 7.79
CA ARG A 23 -15.17 18.81 7.44
C ARG A 23 -14.53 17.84 8.43
N SER A 24 -14.69 16.54 8.21
CA SER A 24 -13.59 15.64 8.58
C SER A 24 -12.40 16.14 7.76
N MET A 25 -11.38 16.72 8.41
CA MET A 25 -10.10 16.92 7.72
C MET A 25 -9.72 15.56 7.14
N GLU A 26 -9.75 15.41 5.82
CA GLU A 26 -9.17 14.23 5.17
C GLU A 26 -7.71 14.22 5.58
N LYS A 27 -7.37 13.38 6.57
CA LYS A 27 -6.01 13.27 7.07
C LYS A 27 -5.14 12.82 5.90
N ILE A 28 -4.14 13.62 5.57
CA ILE A 28 -3.19 13.26 4.52
C ILE A 28 -2.27 12.19 5.11
N ALA A 29 -2.26 11.02 4.48
CA ALA A 29 -1.38 9.93 4.87
C ALA A 29 0.06 10.17 4.41
N THR A 30 1.00 9.49 5.06
CA THR A 30 2.43 9.57 4.73
C THR A 30 2.88 8.30 4.03
N GLU A 31 3.53 8.43 2.86
CA GLU A 31 4.19 7.30 2.20
C GLU A 31 5.63 7.16 2.72
N VAL A 32 5.97 5.96 3.20
CA VAL A 32 7.27 5.62 3.75
C VAL A 32 7.86 4.46 2.94
N PRO A 33 9.03 4.64 2.31
CA PRO A 33 9.74 3.56 1.65
C PRO A 33 10.40 2.66 2.70
N ILE A 34 10.20 1.35 2.58
CA ILE A 34 10.85 0.34 3.40
C ILE A 34 11.74 -0.50 2.50
N GLU A 35 13.05 -0.41 2.72
CA GLU A 35 13.99 -1.31 2.09
C GLU A 35 13.87 -2.71 2.74
N LEU A 36 13.57 -3.70 1.90
CA LEU A 36 13.48 -5.11 2.29
C LEU A 36 14.82 -5.83 2.06
N LYS A 37 15.48 -5.48 0.97
CA LYS A 37 16.86 -5.87 0.60
C LYS A 37 17.38 -4.86 -0.42
N VAL A 38 18.68 -4.91 -0.71
CA VAL A 38 19.32 -4.06 -1.73
C VAL A 38 18.50 -4.09 -3.03
N GLY A 39 18.05 -2.90 -3.46
CA GLY A 39 17.27 -2.71 -4.69
C GLY A 39 15.80 -3.12 -4.61
N LYS A 40 15.28 -3.59 -3.46
CA LYS A 40 13.88 -3.96 -3.26
C LYS A 40 13.25 -3.08 -2.18
N VAL A 41 12.50 -2.09 -2.61
CA VAL A 41 11.77 -1.15 -1.75
C VAL A 41 10.27 -1.42 -1.83
N LEU A 42 9.64 -1.58 -0.67
CA LEU A 42 8.19 -1.63 -0.51
C LEU A 42 7.71 -0.29 0.04
N LYS A 43 6.73 0.33 -0.63
CA LYS A 43 6.14 1.59 -0.14
C LYS A 43 4.94 1.30 0.75
N ILE A 44 4.99 1.81 1.98
CA ILE A 44 3.92 1.68 2.96
C ILE A 44 3.29 3.06 3.21
N ILE A 45 1.98 3.11 3.24
CA ILE A 45 1.20 4.28 3.63
C ILE A 45 0.87 4.18 5.11
N LEU A 46 1.36 5.13 5.91
CA LEU A 46 0.96 5.31 7.30
C LEU A 46 -0.27 6.21 7.36
N PHE A 47 -1.36 5.66 7.88
CA PHE A 47 -2.63 6.37 8.05
C PHE A 47 -3.27 5.96 9.38
N GLU A 48 -3.52 6.93 10.27
CA GLU A 48 -4.17 6.69 11.57
C GLU A 48 -3.52 5.57 12.41
N LYS A 49 -2.19 5.57 12.51
CA LYS A 49 -1.38 4.54 13.22
C LYS A 49 -1.46 3.13 12.61
N ASN A 50 -2.09 2.98 11.45
CA ASN A 50 -2.18 1.73 10.72
C ASN A 50 -1.30 1.78 9.46
N TYR A 51 -0.90 0.60 9.00
CA TYR A 51 -0.06 0.41 7.82
C TYR A 51 -0.91 -0.09 6.66
N TYR A 52 -0.82 0.61 5.53
CA TYR A 52 -1.52 0.25 4.31
C TYR A 52 -0.56 0.12 3.15
N ILE A 53 -0.92 -0.69 2.17
CA ILE A 53 -0.20 -0.79 0.90
C ILE A 53 -1.22 -0.68 -0.22
N THR A 54 -0.88 0.08 -1.26
CA THR A 54 -1.76 0.23 -2.44
C THR A 54 -1.82 -1.07 -3.24
N ASN A 55 -2.92 -1.28 -3.97
CA ASN A 55 -3.07 -2.40 -4.91
C ASN A 55 -1.89 -2.52 -5.87
N PHE A 56 -1.46 -1.37 -6.37
CA PHE A 56 -0.33 -1.29 -7.28
C PHE A 56 0.96 -1.80 -6.63
N GLU A 57 1.36 -1.26 -5.49
CA GLU A 57 2.62 -1.63 -4.85
C GLU A 57 2.63 -3.09 -4.38
N GLY A 58 1.53 -3.56 -3.78
CA GLY A 58 1.46 -4.92 -3.24
C GLY A 58 1.44 -6.02 -4.31
N LEU A 59 0.89 -5.77 -5.51
CA LEU A 59 0.95 -6.70 -6.65
C LEU A 59 2.26 -6.56 -7.43
N LYS A 60 2.78 -5.34 -7.59
CA LYS A 60 4.04 -5.05 -8.27
C LYS A 60 5.21 -5.78 -7.62
N VAL A 61 5.29 -5.78 -6.30
CA VAL A 61 6.43 -6.34 -5.57
C VAL A 61 6.56 -7.88 -5.73
N ILE A 62 5.47 -8.55 -6.11
CA ILE A 62 5.43 -9.99 -6.45
C ILE A 62 5.32 -10.25 -7.95
N GLU A 63 5.45 -9.21 -8.78
CA GLU A 63 5.36 -9.21 -10.24
C GLU A 63 4.14 -9.98 -10.78
N THR A 64 2.98 -9.66 -10.21
CA THR A 64 1.68 -10.17 -10.66
C THR A 64 0.90 -9.09 -11.38
N SER A 65 -0.08 -9.51 -12.20
CA SER A 65 -1.03 -8.59 -12.85
C SER A 65 -1.65 -7.62 -11.85
N LEU A 66 -1.62 -6.33 -12.18
CA LEU A 66 -2.18 -5.25 -11.36
C LEU A 66 -3.71 -5.31 -11.27
N ASN A 67 -4.36 -6.05 -12.17
CA ASN A 67 -5.82 -6.24 -12.18
C ASN A 67 -6.24 -7.50 -11.42
N TRP A 68 -5.30 -8.27 -10.87
CA TRP A 68 -5.61 -9.58 -10.27
C TRP A 68 -6.66 -9.50 -9.15
N LEU A 69 -6.65 -8.43 -8.35
CA LEU A 69 -7.64 -8.21 -7.30
C LEU A 69 -9.05 -7.92 -7.85
N GLN A 70 -9.14 -7.32 -9.05
CA GLN A 70 -10.42 -7.06 -9.73
C GLN A 70 -10.96 -8.35 -10.39
N ASP A 71 -10.06 -9.17 -10.92
CA ASP A 71 -10.38 -10.39 -11.66
C ASP A 71 -10.44 -11.65 -10.77
N ILE A 72 -10.62 -11.47 -9.46
CA ILE A 72 -10.53 -12.59 -8.53
C ILE A 72 -11.76 -13.49 -8.60
N SER A 73 -11.56 -14.73 -9.07
CA SER A 73 -12.64 -15.73 -9.08
C SER A 73 -13.10 -16.09 -7.65
N PRO A 74 -14.37 -16.51 -7.46
CA PRO A 74 -14.88 -16.96 -6.17
C PRO A 74 -14.06 -18.10 -5.53
N ARG A 75 -13.48 -18.99 -6.35
CA ARG A 75 -12.62 -20.08 -5.87
C ARG A 75 -11.32 -19.56 -5.24
N LYS A 76 -10.68 -18.57 -5.88
CA LYS A 76 -9.48 -17.91 -5.34
C LYS A 76 -9.80 -17.14 -4.06
N LEU A 77 -10.92 -16.42 -4.05
CA LEU A 77 -11.37 -15.68 -2.87
C LEU A 77 -11.59 -16.60 -1.66
N ARG A 78 -12.22 -17.77 -1.85
CA ARG A 78 -12.35 -18.78 -0.78
C ARG A 78 -11.01 -19.26 -0.24
N SER A 79 -10.00 -19.36 -1.10
CA SER A 79 -8.65 -19.77 -0.68
C SER A 79 -7.94 -18.66 0.08
N LEU A 80 -8.06 -17.42 -0.37
CA LEU A 80 -7.55 -16.24 0.34
C LEU A 80 -8.16 -16.07 1.74
N LYS A 81 -9.46 -16.33 1.89
CA LYS A 81 -10.13 -16.27 3.21
C LYS A 81 -9.49 -17.21 4.24
N LYS A 82 -8.91 -18.35 3.81
CA LYS A 82 -8.17 -19.26 4.71
C LYS A 82 -6.89 -18.63 5.26
N PHE A 83 -6.36 -17.60 4.60
CA PHE A 83 -5.20 -16.84 5.03
C PHE A 83 -5.59 -15.51 5.71
N GLY A 84 -6.86 -15.31 6.05
CA GLY A 84 -7.34 -14.12 6.77
C GLY A 84 -7.74 -12.94 5.87
N PHE A 85 -7.81 -13.11 4.55
CA PHE A 85 -8.24 -12.05 3.64
C PHE A 85 -9.74 -11.75 3.80
N THR A 86 -10.06 -10.51 4.16
CA THR A 86 -11.43 -10.01 4.28
C THR A 86 -11.93 -9.37 2.99
N GLY A 87 -11.01 -8.82 2.18
CA GLY A 87 -11.32 -8.03 1.00
C GLY A 87 -11.54 -6.55 1.29
N GLU A 88 -11.44 -6.12 2.55
CA GLU A 88 -11.59 -4.73 2.95
C GLU A 88 -10.51 -3.86 2.31
N SER A 89 -10.96 -2.74 1.74
CA SER A 89 -10.09 -1.71 1.20
C SER A 89 -10.65 -0.33 1.48
N LYS A 90 -9.77 0.67 1.39
CA LYS A 90 -10.15 2.07 1.53
C LYS A 90 -9.39 2.93 0.54
N PHE A 91 -10.00 4.06 0.17
CA PHE A 91 -9.30 5.08 -0.58
C PHE A 91 -8.52 5.97 0.39
N ILE A 92 -7.20 6.04 0.20
CA ILE A 92 -6.32 6.89 1.01
C ILE A 92 -5.76 8.00 0.14
N ILE A 93 -5.76 9.21 0.68
CA ILE A 93 -5.08 10.37 0.10
C ILE A 93 -3.72 10.50 0.78
N TYR A 94 -2.66 10.50 -0.02
CA TYR A 94 -1.30 10.70 0.46
C TYR A 94 -0.57 11.68 -0.45
N LYS A 95 0.46 12.34 0.11
CA LYS A 95 1.33 13.26 -0.62
C LYS A 95 2.68 12.60 -0.85
N ASN A 96 3.17 12.68 -2.09
CA ASN A 96 4.57 12.39 -2.41
C ASN A 96 5.22 13.60 -3.12
N LYS A 97 6.44 13.42 -3.64
CA LYS A 97 7.19 14.51 -4.32
C LYS A 97 6.50 15.08 -5.56
N ILE A 98 5.60 14.31 -6.20
CA ILE A 98 4.94 14.67 -7.45
C ILE A 98 3.58 15.36 -7.18
N GLY A 99 2.96 15.09 -6.03
CA GLY A 99 1.69 15.71 -5.67
C GLY A 99 0.85 14.86 -4.72
N TYR A 100 -0.46 15.10 -4.76
CA TYR A 100 -1.47 14.35 -4.01
C TYR A 100 -2.02 13.21 -4.85
N PHE A 101 -2.17 12.04 -4.23
CA PHE A 101 -2.69 10.85 -4.87
C PHE A 101 -3.80 10.26 -4.02
N LYS A 102 -4.92 9.92 -4.65
CA LYS A 102 -5.99 9.10 -4.06
C LYS A 102 -5.88 7.69 -4.64
N LYS A 103 -5.60 6.70 -3.79
CA LYS A 103 -5.43 5.30 -4.22
C LYS A 103 -6.19 4.36 -3.30
N GLU A 104 -6.71 3.29 -3.89
CA GLU A 104 -7.23 2.17 -3.12
C GLU A 104 -6.06 1.42 -2.46
N ALA A 105 -6.18 1.23 -1.16
CA ALA A 105 -5.18 0.56 -0.34
C ALA A 105 -5.85 -0.41 0.63
N ARG A 106 -5.09 -1.44 1.01
CA ARG A 106 -5.50 -2.48 1.95
C ARG A 106 -4.54 -2.51 3.12
N SER A 107 -4.98 -3.01 4.26
CA SER A 107 -4.13 -3.12 5.43
C SER A 107 -2.94 -4.05 5.15
N PHE A 108 -1.91 -3.96 5.96
CA PHE A 108 -0.75 -4.84 5.84
C PHE A 108 -1.14 -6.32 5.97
N GLU A 109 -2.09 -6.64 6.86
CA GLU A 109 -2.59 -8.00 7.08
C GLU A 109 -3.27 -8.58 5.83
N GLU A 110 -4.09 -7.79 5.13
CA GLU A 110 -4.68 -8.19 3.84
C GLU A 110 -3.60 -8.57 2.82
N TRP A 111 -2.49 -7.82 2.79
CA TRP A 111 -1.36 -8.11 1.89
C TRP A 111 -0.58 -9.35 2.30
N VAL A 112 -0.40 -9.58 3.60
CA VAL A 112 0.18 -10.84 4.09
C VAL A 112 -0.66 -12.03 3.62
N ALA A 113 -2.00 -11.94 3.68
CA ALA A 113 -2.88 -12.98 3.18
C ALA A 113 -2.71 -13.21 1.66
N VAL A 114 -2.68 -12.13 0.87
CA VAL A 114 -2.46 -12.19 -0.59
C VAL A 114 -1.11 -12.80 -0.93
N TRP A 115 -0.02 -12.34 -0.32
CA TRP A 115 1.31 -12.88 -0.57
C TRP A 115 1.43 -14.34 -0.12
N THR A 116 0.79 -14.72 0.98
CA THR A 116 0.77 -16.12 1.44
C THR A 116 0.08 -17.03 0.43
N TYR A 117 -1.06 -16.58 -0.13
CA TYR A 117 -1.72 -17.30 -1.21
C TYR A 117 -0.80 -17.46 -2.43
N PHE A 118 -0.16 -16.39 -2.89
CA PHE A 118 0.74 -16.49 -4.04
C PHE A 118 1.95 -17.37 -3.78
N ALA A 119 2.53 -17.30 -2.58
CA ALA A 119 3.62 -18.17 -2.16
C ALA A 119 3.20 -19.65 -2.17
N SER A 120 1.99 -19.97 -1.68
CA SER A 120 1.43 -21.33 -1.71
C SER A 120 1.19 -21.87 -3.12
N MET A 121 1.05 -20.97 -4.10
CA MET A 121 0.93 -21.28 -5.53
C MET A 121 2.28 -21.30 -6.27
N GLY A 122 3.40 -21.19 -5.54
CA GLY A 122 4.75 -21.25 -6.11
C GLY A 122 5.34 -19.91 -6.53
N ASN A 123 4.72 -18.77 -6.22
CA ASN A 123 5.32 -17.47 -6.50
C ASN A 123 6.49 -17.20 -5.52
N THR A 124 7.72 -17.34 -6.03
CA THR A 124 8.95 -17.19 -5.24
C THR A 124 9.17 -15.77 -4.73
N LYS A 125 8.69 -14.74 -5.44
CA LYS A 125 8.81 -13.33 -5.01
C LYS A 125 7.91 -13.05 -3.81
N ALA A 126 6.71 -13.62 -3.78
CA ALA A 126 5.81 -13.54 -2.64
C ALA A 126 6.41 -14.25 -1.41
N ALA A 127 6.93 -15.47 -1.59
CA ALA A 127 7.63 -16.19 -0.53
C ALA A 127 8.85 -15.42 0.00
N GLU A 128 9.62 -14.79 -0.88
CA GLU A 128 10.76 -13.97 -0.50
C GLU A 128 10.36 -12.76 0.34
N ILE A 129 9.31 -12.02 -0.05
CA ILE A 129 8.84 -10.86 0.72
C ILE A 129 8.44 -11.27 2.13
N LEU A 130 7.64 -12.33 2.24
CA LEU A 130 7.21 -12.85 3.54
C LEU A 130 8.42 -13.21 4.41
N ARG A 131 9.41 -13.91 3.84
CA ARG A 131 10.66 -14.25 4.54
C ARG A 131 11.42 -13.01 5.01
N LEU A 132 11.60 -12.00 4.15
CA LEU A 132 12.32 -10.77 4.49
C LEU A 132 11.62 -10.00 5.62
N LEU A 133 10.29 -9.93 5.59
CA LEU A 133 9.49 -9.29 6.64
C LEU A 133 9.63 -10.03 7.97
N THR A 134 9.58 -11.36 7.97
CA THR A 134 9.77 -12.17 9.18
C THR A 134 11.18 -12.00 9.76
N LEU A 135 12.21 -12.04 8.91
CA LEU A 135 13.60 -11.88 9.37
C LEU A 135 13.85 -10.50 9.97
N LYS A 136 13.29 -9.44 9.36
CA LYS A 136 13.39 -8.07 9.88
C LYS A 136 12.70 -7.95 11.24
N ASN A 137 11.47 -8.45 11.36
CA ASN A 137 10.73 -8.45 12.61
C ASN A 137 11.49 -9.18 13.73
N LEU A 138 12.03 -10.37 13.44
CA LEU A 138 12.81 -11.13 14.42
C LEU A 138 14.06 -10.36 14.84
N GLY A 139 14.80 -9.80 13.89
CA GLY A 139 16.00 -9.00 14.16
C GLY A 139 15.71 -7.78 15.04
N ASP A 140 14.61 -7.07 14.78
CA ASP A 140 14.20 -5.91 15.57
C ASP A 140 13.82 -6.32 17.01
N ARG A 141 13.14 -7.46 17.18
CA ARG A 141 12.81 -8.01 18.50
C ARG A 141 14.04 -8.45 19.29
N ILE A 142 15.01 -9.10 18.64
CA ILE A 142 16.28 -9.49 19.27
C ILE A 142 17.04 -8.24 19.74
N LYS A 143 17.13 -7.20 18.89
CA LYS A 143 17.77 -5.93 19.27
C LYS A 143 17.09 -5.29 20.47
N ALA A 144 15.76 -5.24 20.49
CA ALA A 144 15.01 -4.69 21.61
C ALA A 144 15.22 -5.49 22.92
N SER A 145 15.47 -6.80 22.84
CA SER A 145 15.80 -7.62 24.02
C SER A 145 17.25 -7.56 24.48
N VAL A 146 18.15 -6.99 23.66
CA VAL A 146 19.60 -6.93 23.93
C VAL A 146 20.05 -5.51 24.29
N VAL A 147 19.15 -4.52 24.33
CA VAL A 147 19.47 -3.22 24.96
C VAL A 147 19.71 -3.47 26.45
N PRO A 148 20.94 -3.28 26.97
CA PRO A 148 21.19 -3.40 28.39
C PRO A 148 20.66 -2.15 29.09
N ASP A 149 20.00 -2.34 30.24
CA ASP A 149 19.84 -1.30 31.24
C ASP A 149 21.23 -0.76 31.61
N PHE A 150 21.61 0.38 31.04
CA PHE A 150 22.68 1.22 31.58
C PHE A 150 22.07 2.57 31.92
N ASP A 151 21.35 2.60 33.04
CA ASP A 151 21.22 3.79 33.87
C ASP A 151 22.23 3.67 35.01
N THR A 152 23.33 4.42 34.93
CA THR A 152 23.81 5.37 35.96
C THR A 152 25.09 6.06 35.52
#